data_AF-A0A849DD12-F1
#
_entry.id   AF-A0A849DD12-F1
#
_cell.length_a   1.000
_cell.length_b   1.000
_cell.length_c   1.000
_cell.angle_alpha   90.00
_cell.angle_beta   90.00
_cell.angle_gamma   90.00
#
_symmetry.space_group_name_H-M   'P 1'
#
loop_
_entity.id
_entity.type
_entity.pdbx_description
1 polymer ?
#
loop_
_entity_poly.entity_id
_entity_poly.type
_entity_poly.pdbx_seq_one_letter_code
_entity_poly.pdbx_strand_id
1 'polypeptide(L)'
;MSDSNPLLNNVSVQGAAKSIEGLMDSKGVIKKPQEEATPVEPKEEVEAKVETETEVEQPTETQPEQPVQEVAEEEASEDENAIEEQETDLHQVIINGEKIDVDLEELKAGYQKDADYRRKTEEIAIEKRELKSEEDRLKNQYSTKMEDLNSLVVTLNAEINNDMNSKELDALWEEDPTEAARVDRRIQKRKQSIQQAQQKLRDHQQSQFQEVLREEQKKLHMKHPEIADPIKGATVKSNIMNYLSSKGFSNEDVARIYDSRYFDVIMDGMNFNKSKSAKPNLVSKKVKPTTKFVKSGIKSTKEELNSKSRLNQIKALKKSGSPKDATDLLLRYL
;
A
#
# COMPACT_ATOMS: atom_id res chain seq x y z
N MET A 1 4.48 -23.72 -5.25
CA MET A 1 5.37 -24.14 -4.15
C MET A 1 5.60 -22.90 -3.30
N SER A 2 4.96 -22.82 -2.15
CA SER A 2 5.04 -21.66 -1.26
C SER A 2 6.25 -21.82 -0.35
N ASP A 3 7.22 -20.92 -0.48
CA ASP A 3 8.37 -20.77 0.43
C ASP A 3 7.91 -20.19 1.78
N SER A 4 7.14 -20.97 2.53
CA SER A 4 6.85 -20.66 3.92
C SER A 4 7.99 -21.18 4.78
N ASN A 5 8.81 -20.24 5.28
CA ASN A 5 9.88 -20.51 6.22
C ASN A 5 9.30 -21.22 7.49
N PRO A 6 9.66 -22.49 7.75
CA PRO A 6 9.02 -23.34 8.77
C PRO A 6 9.25 -22.87 10.22
N LEU A 7 10.08 -21.84 10.42
CA LEU A 7 10.44 -21.31 11.75
C LEU A 7 9.43 -20.27 12.29
N LEU A 8 8.47 -19.82 11.48
CA LEU A 8 7.45 -18.84 11.90
C LEU A 8 6.24 -19.46 12.63
N ASN A 9 6.11 -20.79 12.65
CA ASN A 9 4.91 -21.45 13.18
C ASN A 9 4.78 -21.47 14.71
N ASN A 10 5.85 -21.13 15.47
CA ASN A 10 5.92 -21.42 16.90
C ASN A 10 6.21 -20.21 17.80
N VAL A 11 5.78 -18.99 17.44
CA VAL A 11 5.94 -17.83 18.33
C VAL A 11 4.69 -17.57 19.18
N SER A 12 4.96 -17.48 20.48
CA SER A 12 4.10 -17.33 21.65
C SER A 12 2.85 -16.45 21.49
N VAL A 13 1.75 -16.97 22.04
CA VAL A 13 0.39 -16.42 22.17
C VAL A 13 0.35 -14.97 22.69
N GLN A 14 1.40 -14.49 23.36
CA GLN A 14 1.43 -13.17 24.01
C GLN A 14 1.85 -12.01 23.09
N GLY A 15 2.44 -12.28 21.92
CA GLY A 15 2.84 -11.24 20.95
C GLY A 15 1.78 -10.88 19.91
N ALA A 16 0.78 -11.75 19.70
CA ALA A 16 -0.13 -11.69 18.56
C ALA A 16 -1.18 -10.56 18.67
N ALA A 17 -1.66 -10.23 19.88
CA ALA A 17 -2.74 -9.24 20.05
C ALA A 17 -2.38 -7.84 19.52
N LYS A 18 -1.08 -7.49 19.47
CA LYS A 18 -0.56 -6.25 18.87
C LYS A 18 -0.36 -6.32 17.36
N SER A 19 -0.39 -7.51 16.75
CA SER A 19 -0.03 -7.71 15.34
C SER A 19 -1.08 -7.20 14.35
N ILE A 20 -2.38 -7.35 14.65
CA ILE A 20 -3.43 -6.71 13.82
C ILE A 20 -3.46 -5.20 14.03
N GLU A 21 -3.24 -4.73 15.27
CA GLU A 21 -3.19 -3.30 15.53
C GLU A 21 -2.04 -2.65 14.77
N GLY A 22 -0.86 -3.27 14.72
CA GLY A 22 0.25 -2.80 13.91
C GLY A 22 0.01 -2.89 12.39
N LEU A 23 -0.68 -3.93 11.91
CA LEU A 23 -0.94 -4.13 10.47
C LEU A 23 -1.96 -3.13 9.89
N MET A 24 -2.88 -2.61 10.71
CA MET A 24 -3.98 -1.74 10.25
C MET A 24 -3.91 -0.30 10.77
N ASP A 25 -3.00 0.03 11.69
CA ASP A 25 -2.81 1.41 12.14
C ASP A 25 -1.91 2.16 11.14
N SER A 26 -2.46 3.25 10.57
CA SER A 26 -1.80 4.08 9.54
C SER A 26 -0.67 4.94 10.10
N LYS A 27 -0.44 4.89 11.42
CA LYS A 27 0.64 5.59 12.11
C LYS A 27 1.59 4.53 12.64
N GLY A 28 2.75 4.37 11.99
CA GLY A 28 3.84 3.49 12.42
C GLY A 28 4.47 3.90 13.76
N VAL A 29 3.69 3.91 14.83
CA VAL A 29 4.13 4.17 16.21
C VAL A 29 3.90 2.88 16.98
N ILE A 30 4.89 2.00 16.95
CA ILE A 30 5.02 0.95 17.95
C ILE A 30 5.25 1.67 19.29
N LYS A 31 4.19 1.83 20.07
CA LYS A 31 4.30 2.26 21.47
C LYS A 31 5.19 1.25 22.19
N LYS A 32 6.40 1.70 22.55
CA LYS A 32 7.24 1.15 23.60
C LYS A 32 6.35 0.83 24.82
N PRO A 33 6.46 -0.34 25.48
CA PRO A 33 5.70 -0.59 26.70
C PRO A 33 6.02 0.52 27.71
N GLN A 34 5.01 1.31 28.08
CA GLN A 34 5.11 2.21 29.22
C GLN A 34 5.18 1.37 30.48
N GLU A 35 6.22 1.62 31.28
CA GLU A 35 6.31 1.22 32.67
C GLU A 35 5.11 1.75 33.47
N GLU A 36 4.76 0.93 34.45
CA GLU A 36 3.76 1.08 35.47
C GLU A 36 3.83 2.45 36.18
N ALA A 37 2.66 3.06 36.38
CA ALA A 37 2.49 4.30 37.12
C ALA A 37 2.41 4.03 38.63
N THR A 38 3.05 4.88 39.44
CA THR A 38 2.57 5.43 40.74
C THR A 38 3.61 6.49 41.24
N PRO A 39 3.26 7.45 42.12
CA PRO A 39 2.58 8.71 41.78
C PRO A 39 3.35 10.01 42.15
N VAL A 40 2.73 11.12 41.75
CA VAL A 40 3.10 12.56 41.72
C VAL A 40 3.21 13.25 43.09
N GLU A 41 4.18 14.19 43.29
CA GLU A 41 4.04 15.63 43.69
C GLU A 41 5.39 16.27 44.17
N PRO A 42 5.59 17.62 44.21
CA PRO A 42 5.84 18.49 43.03
C PRO A 42 6.92 19.61 43.26
N LYS A 43 7.14 20.44 42.20
CA LYS A 43 7.70 21.82 42.15
C LYS A 43 9.22 22.03 42.30
N GLU A 44 9.83 22.58 41.25
CA GLU A 44 10.38 23.96 41.27
C GLU A 44 10.61 24.51 39.85
N GLU A 45 10.26 25.78 39.66
CA GLU A 45 10.54 26.64 38.49
C GLU A 45 12.03 26.97 38.43
N VAL A 46 12.66 27.05 37.24
CA VAL A 46 13.57 28.16 36.89
C VAL A 46 13.57 28.40 35.37
N GLU A 47 13.66 29.69 35.08
CA GLU A 47 13.61 30.48 33.86
C GLU A 47 14.47 30.09 32.64
N ALA A 48 13.90 30.48 31.50
CA ALA A 48 14.51 31.07 30.31
C ALA A 48 16.01 31.40 30.32
N LYS A 49 16.69 31.01 29.24
CA LYS A 49 17.68 31.86 28.57
C LYS A 49 17.76 31.55 27.07
N VAL A 50 17.39 32.56 26.29
CA VAL A 50 17.71 32.74 24.87
C VAL A 50 19.14 33.26 24.80
N GLU A 51 19.99 32.66 23.98
CA GLU A 51 21.10 33.38 23.37
C GLU A 51 21.55 32.68 22.07
N THR A 52 21.99 33.54 21.17
CA THR A 52 22.01 33.43 19.71
C THR A 52 23.43 33.13 19.21
N GLU A 53 23.53 32.86 17.90
CA GLU A 53 24.74 32.95 17.06
C GLU A 53 25.80 31.83 17.20
N THR A 54 25.96 31.02 16.15
CA THR A 54 27.05 31.26 15.18
C THR A 54 26.86 30.46 13.89
N GLU A 55 26.83 31.22 12.81
CA GLU A 55 26.91 30.88 11.41
C GLU A 55 28.31 30.32 11.07
N VAL A 56 28.37 29.21 10.34
CA VAL A 56 29.60 28.73 9.70
C VAL A 56 29.24 28.36 8.26
N GLU A 57 29.54 29.29 7.36
CA GLU A 57 29.70 29.08 5.92
C GLU A 57 30.93 28.19 5.65
N GLN A 58 30.82 27.29 4.67
CA GLN A 58 31.92 26.85 3.82
C GLN A 58 31.37 26.23 2.52
N PRO A 59 32.15 26.21 1.43
CA PRO A 59 31.82 26.97 0.23
C PRO A 59 31.49 26.08 -0.98
N THR A 60 30.71 26.65 -1.89
CA THR A 60 30.42 26.10 -3.21
C THR A 60 31.69 26.15 -4.08
N GLU A 61 32.06 24.99 -4.63
CA GLU A 61 33.18 24.80 -5.54
C GLU A 61 32.78 25.26 -6.97
N THR A 62 33.36 26.38 -7.41
CA THR A 62 33.14 27.00 -8.72
C THR A 62 34.09 26.37 -9.75
N GLN A 63 33.55 25.76 -10.82
CA GLN A 63 34.33 25.38 -12.01
C GLN A 63 34.64 26.61 -12.88
N PRO A 64 35.80 26.64 -13.58
CA PRO A 64 36.28 27.82 -14.27
C PRO A 64 35.62 28.03 -15.65
N GLU A 65 35.20 29.28 -15.90
CA GLU A 65 34.86 29.84 -17.20
C GLU A 65 36.08 29.82 -18.14
N GLN A 66 35.87 29.41 -19.40
CA GLN A 66 36.81 29.65 -20.49
C GLN A 66 36.39 30.90 -21.29
N PRO A 67 37.36 31.65 -21.83
CA PRO A 67 37.18 33.05 -22.22
C PRO A 67 36.48 33.21 -23.57
N VAL A 68 35.64 34.24 -23.63
CA VAL A 68 35.06 34.79 -24.86
C VAL A 68 36.17 35.51 -25.64
N GLN A 69 36.42 35.06 -26.87
CA GLN A 69 37.32 35.74 -27.81
C GLN A 69 36.55 36.82 -28.56
N GLU A 70 36.94 38.06 -28.30
CA GLU A 70 36.55 39.28 -29.00
C GLU A 70 37.53 39.49 -30.15
N VAL A 71 37.05 39.50 -31.41
CA VAL A 71 37.83 39.97 -32.56
C VAL A 71 36.93 40.74 -33.53
N ALA A 72 37.08 42.07 -33.45
CA ALA A 72 37.06 43.10 -34.50
C ALA A 72 35.94 43.12 -35.56
N GLU A 73 35.14 44.20 -35.49
CA GLU A 73 34.46 44.82 -36.63
C GLU A 73 35.48 45.45 -37.60
N GLU A 74 35.29 45.24 -38.90
CA GLU A 74 35.71 46.18 -39.95
C GLU A 74 34.69 46.12 -41.12
N GLU A 75 34.35 47.29 -41.66
CA GLU A 75 33.18 47.60 -42.47
C GLU A 75 33.18 47.12 -43.94
N ALA A 76 31.94 46.88 -44.41
CA ALA A 76 31.33 47.25 -45.70
C ALA A 76 31.86 46.70 -47.05
N SER A 77 30.97 45.96 -47.75
CA SER A 77 30.64 46.24 -49.16
C SER A 77 29.38 45.47 -49.64
N GLU A 78 28.38 46.24 -50.07
CA GLU A 78 27.44 46.07 -51.20
C GLU A 78 26.91 44.69 -51.68
N ASP A 79 25.58 44.68 -51.80
CA ASP A 79 24.75 44.09 -52.88
C ASP A 79 24.60 42.56 -52.97
N GLU A 80 23.48 42.04 -52.46
CA GLU A 80 22.35 41.57 -53.28
C GLU A 80 21.34 40.87 -52.37
N ASN A 81 20.05 41.02 -52.71
CA ASN A 81 18.95 40.29 -52.10
C ASN A 81 19.08 38.78 -52.41
N ALA A 82 19.88 38.06 -51.63
CA ALA A 82 19.74 36.63 -51.49
C ALA A 82 18.69 36.37 -50.41
N ILE A 83 17.44 36.19 -50.84
CA ILE A 83 16.50 35.38 -50.08
C ILE A 83 17.15 33.99 -50.08
N GLU A 84 17.95 33.68 -49.06
CA GLU A 84 18.20 32.30 -48.70
C GLU A 84 16.83 31.72 -48.36
N GLU A 85 16.21 31.06 -49.34
CA GLU A 85 15.25 30.01 -49.05
C GLU A 85 16.00 29.01 -48.18
N GLN A 86 15.90 29.18 -46.86
CA GLN A 86 16.07 28.08 -45.93
C GLN A 86 14.96 27.09 -46.31
N GLU A 87 15.26 26.21 -47.28
CA GLU A 87 14.56 24.95 -47.44
C GLU A 87 14.70 24.27 -46.08
N THR A 88 13.68 24.40 -45.23
CA THR A 88 13.58 23.61 -44.01
C THR A 88 13.48 22.17 -44.50
N ASP A 89 14.62 21.48 -44.52
CA ASP A 89 14.77 20.11 -44.99
C ASP A 89 14.08 19.19 -43.97
N LEU A 90 12.75 19.21 -44.01
CA LEU A 90 11.86 18.49 -43.12
C LEU A 90 11.94 17.01 -43.48
N HIS A 91 12.49 16.23 -42.56
CA HIS A 91 12.68 14.80 -42.72
C HIS A 91 11.55 14.05 -42.02
N GLN A 92 10.85 13.19 -42.76
CA GLN A 92 9.76 12.39 -42.22
C GLN A 92 10.29 11.19 -41.42
N VAL A 93 10.02 11.17 -40.11
CA VAL A 93 10.41 10.07 -39.21
C VAL A 93 9.18 9.44 -38.56
N ILE A 94 9.25 8.12 -38.35
CA ILE A 94 8.16 7.33 -37.78
C ILE A 94 8.46 7.07 -36.30
N ILE A 95 7.66 7.67 -35.41
CA ILE A 95 7.74 7.45 -33.96
C ILE A 95 6.43 6.76 -33.54
N ASN A 96 6.51 5.58 -32.92
CA ASN A 96 5.34 4.83 -32.46
C ASN A 96 4.25 4.59 -33.52
N GLY A 97 4.61 4.56 -34.81
CA GLY A 97 3.70 4.33 -35.93
C GLY A 97 3.06 5.59 -36.55
N GLU A 98 3.37 6.77 -36.03
CA GLU A 98 2.93 8.06 -36.58
C GLU A 98 4.07 8.72 -37.36
N LYS A 99 3.77 9.25 -38.55
CA LYS A 99 4.73 9.95 -39.41
C LYS A 99 4.77 11.42 -39.02
N ILE A 100 5.91 11.88 -38.53
CA ILE A 100 6.13 13.25 -38.10
C ILE A 100 7.27 13.83 -38.93
N ASP A 101 7.04 15.00 -39.50
CA ASP A 101 8.06 15.70 -40.26
C ASP A 101 8.87 16.54 -39.26
N VAL A 102 10.17 16.24 -39.12
CA VAL A 102 11.07 16.83 -38.13
C VAL A 102 12.29 17.45 -38.83
N ASP A 103 12.83 18.50 -38.25
CA ASP A 103 14.03 19.15 -38.76
C ASP A 103 15.31 18.35 -38.42
N LEU A 104 16.41 18.60 -39.14
CA LEU A 104 17.71 17.97 -38.94
C LEU A 104 18.26 18.20 -37.52
N GLU A 105 17.98 19.35 -36.90
CA GLU A 105 18.37 19.62 -35.51
C GLU A 105 17.63 18.73 -34.52
N GLU A 106 16.33 18.51 -34.71
CA GLU A 106 15.50 17.65 -33.86
C GLU A 106 15.91 16.17 -34.01
N LEU A 107 16.32 15.74 -35.21
CA LEU A 107 16.87 14.40 -35.42
C LEU A 107 18.19 14.17 -34.70
N LYS A 108 19.11 15.14 -34.78
CA LYS A 108 20.38 15.08 -34.05
C LYS A 108 20.13 15.05 -32.54
N ALA A 109 19.23 15.90 -32.03
CA ALA A 109 18.84 15.93 -30.63
C ALA A 109 18.15 14.62 -30.19
N GLY A 110 17.30 14.03 -31.04
CA GLY A 110 16.64 12.76 -30.81
C GLY A 110 17.63 11.60 -30.70
N TYR A 111 18.60 11.53 -31.60
CA TYR A 111 19.67 10.52 -31.56
C TYR A 111 20.58 10.68 -30.33
N GLN A 112 20.95 11.92 -29.99
CA GLN A 112 21.73 12.20 -28.77
C GLN A 112 20.97 11.76 -27.51
N LYS A 113 19.67 12.11 -27.43
CA LYS A 113 18.81 11.67 -26.33
C LYS A 113 18.66 10.16 -26.28
N ASP A 114 18.42 9.48 -27.41
CA ASP A 114 18.32 8.00 -27.45
C ASP A 114 19.61 7.33 -27.00
N ALA A 115 20.77 7.81 -27.48
CA ALA A 115 22.06 7.31 -27.04
C ALA A 115 22.25 7.48 -25.52
N ASP A 116 21.88 8.65 -24.97
CA ASP A 116 21.91 8.89 -23.53
C ASP A 116 20.90 8.05 -22.74
N TYR A 117 19.68 7.88 -23.24
CA TYR A 117 18.66 7.04 -22.62
C TYR A 117 19.09 5.58 -22.61
N ARG A 118 19.66 5.08 -23.70
CA ARG A 118 20.20 3.72 -23.78
C ARG A 118 21.34 3.53 -22.80
N ARG A 119 22.33 4.43 -22.80
CA ARG A 119 23.44 4.39 -21.84
C ARG A 119 22.95 4.40 -20.40
N LYS A 120 22.05 5.33 -20.04
CA LYS A 120 21.48 5.41 -18.69
C LYS A 120 20.63 4.18 -18.33
N THR A 121 19.87 3.64 -19.28
CA THR A 121 19.05 2.45 -19.04
C THR A 121 19.92 1.20 -18.86
N GLU A 122 21.00 1.08 -19.63
CA GLU A 122 22.00 0.04 -19.48
C GLU A 122 22.72 0.17 -18.12
N GLU A 123 23.15 1.37 -17.74
CA GLU A 123 23.75 1.66 -16.44
C GLU A 123 22.81 1.31 -15.27
N ILE A 124 21.55 1.76 -15.31
CA ILE A 124 20.53 1.41 -14.32
C ILE A 124 20.27 -0.10 -14.29
N ALA A 125 20.30 -0.78 -15.44
CA ALA A 125 20.11 -2.23 -15.49
C ALA A 125 21.31 -2.99 -14.92
N ILE A 126 22.53 -2.47 -15.07
CA ILE A 126 23.74 -2.99 -14.43
C ILE A 126 23.65 -2.76 -12.92
N GLU A 127 23.40 -1.53 -12.48
CA GLU A 127 23.27 -1.15 -11.08
C GLU A 127 22.20 -1.99 -10.37
N LYS A 128 21.01 -2.16 -10.95
CA LYS A 128 19.95 -3.02 -10.38
C LYS A 128 20.37 -4.47 -10.25
N ARG A 129 21.17 -4.99 -11.19
CA ARG A 129 21.67 -6.37 -11.13
C ARG A 129 22.74 -6.51 -10.05
N GLU A 130 23.63 -5.53 -9.94
CA GLU A 130 24.66 -5.48 -8.90
C GLU A 130 24.03 -5.37 -7.51
N LEU A 131 23.10 -4.43 -7.31
CA LEU A 131 22.37 -4.27 -6.05
C LEU A 131 21.64 -5.55 -5.65
N LYS A 132 20.96 -6.21 -6.60
CA LYS A 132 20.29 -7.49 -6.33
C LYS A 132 21.28 -8.59 -5.94
N SER A 133 22.43 -8.66 -6.62
CA SER A 133 23.49 -9.63 -6.30
C SER A 133 24.07 -9.38 -4.90
N GLU A 134 24.29 -8.11 -4.53
CA GLU A 134 24.73 -7.73 -3.19
C GLU A 134 23.70 -8.05 -2.12
N GLU A 135 22.42 -7.78 -2.38
CA GLU A 135 21.30 -8.15 -1.51
C GLU A 135 21.25 -9.66 -1.29
N ASP A 136 21.31 -10.46 -2.37
CA ASP A 136 21.32 -11.92 -2.29
C ASP A 136 22.55 -12.43 -1.53
N ARG A 137 23.73 -11.84 -1.77
CA ARG A 137 24.96 -12.18 -1.04
C ARG A 137 24.83 -11.86 0.45
N LEU A 138 24.32 -10.67 0.79
CA LEU A 138 24.14 -10.24 2.17
C LEU A 138 23.12 -11.13 2.87
N LYS A 139 22.01 -11.45 2.21
CA LYS A 139 20.97 -12.36 2.71
C LYS A 139 21.53 -13.76 2.98
N ASN A 140 22.34 -14.29 2.07
CA ASN A 140 22.98 -15.60 2.24
C ASN A 140 23.98 -15.60 3.39
N GLN A 141 24.89 -14.61 3.45
CA GLN A 141 25.84 -14.46 4.55
C GLN A 141 25.13 -14.33 5.90
N TYR A 142 24.05 -13.56 5.91
CA TYR A 142 23.22 -13.36 7.08
C TYR A 142 22.54 -14.67 7.51
N SER A 143 21.95 -15.40 6.57
CA SER A 143 21.30 -16.70 6.82
C SER A 143 22.29 -17.73 7.38
N THR A 144 23.51 -17.82 6.83
CA THR A 144 24.55 -18.72 7.36
C THR A 144 24.92 -18.33 8.78
N LYS A 145 25.15 -17.05 9.06
CA LYS A 145 25.45 -16.57 10.43
C LYS A 145 24.32 -16.91 11.42
N MET A 146 23.06 -16.90 10.98
CA MET A 146 21.93 -17.28 11.82
C MET A 146 21.89 -18.78 12.09
N GLU A 147 22.17 -19.61 11.10
CA GLU A 147 22.29 -21.06 11.29
C GLU A 147 23.46 -21.40 12.24
N ASP A 148 24.58 -20.70 12.09
CA ASP A 148 25.74 -20.82 12.99
C ASP A 148 25.36 -20.40 14.43
N LEU A 149 24.58 -19.32 14.60
CA LEU A 149 24.10 -18.92 15.92
C LEU A 149 23.14 -19.95 16.54
N ASN A 150 22.21 -20.51 15.75
CA ASN A 150 21.31 -21.55 16.22
C ASN A 150 22.08 -22.81 16.64
N SER A 151 23.00 -23.28 15.80
CA SER A 151 23.83 -24.45 16.10
C SER A 151 24.74 -24.22 17.32
N LEU A 152 25.28 -23.00 17.47
CA LEU A 152 26.06 -22.62 18.65
C LEU A 152 25.21 -22.66 19.92
N VAL A 153 23.99 -22.12 19.89
CA VAL A 153 23.06 -22.17 21.04
C VAL A 153 22.73 -23.61 21.41
N VAL A 154 22.46 -24.49 20.43
CA VAL A 154 22.19 -25.91 20.68
C VAL A 154 23.42 -26.62 21.27
N THR A 155 24.59 -26.39 20.70
CA THR A 155 25.85 -27.01 21.13
C THR A 155 26.23 -26.57 22.54
N LEU A 156 26.14 -25.28 22.85
CA LEU A 156 26.44 -24.77 24.18
C LEU A 156 25.43 -25.27 25.22
N ASN A 157 24.14 -25.40 24.87
CA ASN A 157 23.15 -25.99 25.78
C ASN A 157 23.46 -27.47 26.06
N ALA A 158 23.87 -28.23 25.04
CA ALA A 158 24.32 -29.60 25.23
C ALA A 158 25.58 -29.67 26.10
N GLU A 159 26.55 -28.78 25.91
CA GLU A 159 27.78 -28.73 26.71
C GLU A 159 27.48 -28.43 28.18
N ILE A 160 26.61 -27.45 28.49
CA ILE A 160 26.21 -27.17 29.88
C ILE A 160 25.50 -28.35 30.54
N ASN A 161 24.68 -29.10 29.78
CA ASN A 161 24.02 -30.29 30.31
C ASN A 161 25.01 -31.45 30.55
N ASN A 162 26.17 -31.42 29.89
CA ASN A 162 27.26 -32.39 30.10
C ASN A 162 28.28 -31.92 31.16
N ASP A 163 28.49 -30.61 31.32
CA ASP A 163 29.33 -30.01 32.36
C ASP A 163 28.65 -30.17 33.73
N MET A 164 28.87 -31.31 34.37
CA MET A 164 28.62 -31.62 35.80
C MET A 164 27.21 -31.29 36.32
N ASN A 165 26.49 -32.33 36.77
CA ASN A 165 25.24 -32.12 37.50
C ASN A 165 25.51 -31.26 38.74
N SER A 166 24.52 -30.49 39.23
CA SER A 166 24.68 -29.64 40.43
C SER A 166 25.28 -30.40 41.62
N LYS A 167 24.90 -31.67 41.79
CA LYS A 167 25.39 -32.58 42.83
C LYS A 167 26.89 -32.88 42.76
N GLU A 168 27.43 -32.90 41.54
CA GLU A 168 28.81 -33.20 41.22
C GLU A 168 29.71 -31.98 41.48
N LEU A 169 29.18 -30.78 41.21
CA LEU A 169 29.80 -29.51 41.61
C LEU A 169 29.80 -29.35 43.13
N ASP A 170 28.68 -29.68 43.80
CA ASP A 170 28.56 -29.62 45.26
C ASP A 170 29.57 -30.54 45.96
N ALA A 171 29.77 -31.76 45.46
CA ALA A 171 30.81 -32.67 45.97
C ALA A 171 32.23 -32.11 45.75
N LEU A 172 32.48 -31.45 44.62
CA LEU A 172 33.78 -30.84 44.34
C LEU A 172 34.08 -29.65 45.28
N TRP A 173 33.05 -28.92 45.74
CA TRP A 173 33.20 -27.87 46.76
C TRP A 173 33.65 -28.44 48.12
N GLU A 174 33.27 -29.69 48.43
CA GLU A 174 33.68 -30.38 49.65
C GLU A 174 35.11 -30.96 49.53
N GLU A 175 35.52 -31.41 48.33
CA GLU A 175 36.82 -32.05 48.09
C GLU A 175 37.94 -31.04 47.74
N ASP A 176 37.69 -30.10 46.83
CA ASP A 176 38.62 -29.02 46.44
C ASP A 176 37.89 -27.72 46.07
N PRO A 177 37.79 -26.76 47.01
CA PRO A 177 37.14 -25.47 46.78
C PRO A 177 37.77 -24.64 45.64
N THR A 178 39.06 -24.83 45.35
CA THR A 178 39.77 -24.03 44.32
C THR A 178 39.41 -24.51 42.91
N GLU A 179 39.40 -25.83 42.70
CA GLU A 179 38.96 -26.41 41.44
C GLU A 179 37.45 -26.22 41.24
N ALA A 180 36.64 -26.34 42.29
CA ALA A 180 35.22 -26.02 42.25
C ALA A 180 34.96 -24.58 41.77
N ALA A 181 35.67 -23.59 42.32
CA ALA A 181 35.54 -22.20 41.90
C ALA A 181 35.94 -21.96 40.43
N ARG A 182 36.94 -22.71 39.90
CA ARG A 182 37.35 -22.63 38.49
C ARG A 182 36.29 -23.19 37.55
N VAL A 183 35.70 -24.34 37.92
CA VAL A 183 34.64 -25.00 37.17
C VAL A 183 33.36 -24.16 37.20
N ASP A 184 32.95 -23.67 38.37
CA ASP A 184 31.77 -22.80 38.52
C ASP A 184 31.92 -21.52 37.67
N ARG A 185 33.08 -20.85 37.72
CA ARG A 185 33.33 -19.67 36.87
C ARG A 185 33.23 -20.00 35.38
N ARG A 186 33.66 -21.19 34.95
CA ARG A 186 33.53 -21.65 33.55
C ARG A 186 32.08 -21.85 33.17
N ILE A 187 31.31 -22.54 34.01
CA ILE A 187 29.87 -22.78 33.81
C ILE A 187 29.12 -21.44 33.77
N GLN A 188 29.38 -20.53 34.69
CA GLN A 188 28.75 -19.21 34.73
C GLN A 188 29.04 -18.39 33.47
N LYS A 189 30.29 -18.35 33.01
CA LYS A 189 30.65 -17.69 31.74
C LYS A 189 29.92 -18.29 30.54
N ARG A 190 29.80 -19.63 30.49
CA ARG A 190 29.05 -20.33 29.44
C ARG A 190 27.56 -19.99 29.50
N LYS A 191 26.94 -20.06 30.68
CA LYS A 191 25.53 -19.66 30.90
C LYS A 191 25.26 -18.24 30.42
N GLN A 192 26.14 -17.29 30.76
CA GLN A 192 26.02 -15.91 30.31
C GLN A 192 26.13 -15.79 28.78
N SER A 193 27.07 -16.50 28.16
CA SER A 193 27.22 -16.52 26.71
C SER A 193 25.99 -17.09 25.99
N ILE A 194 25.40 -18.17 26.51
CA ILE A 194 24.15 -18.74 25.99
C ILE A 194 23.01 -17.75 26.12
N GLN A 195 22.84 -17.14 27.29
CA GLN A 195 21.77 -16.17 27.51
C GLN A 195 21.87 -15.00 26.52
N GLN A 196 23.09 -14.51 26.26
CA GLN A 196 23.34 -13.47 25.25
C GLN A 196 23.02 -13.96 23.83
N ALA A 197 23.42 -15.18 23.47
CA ALA A 197 23.14 -15.76 22.16
C ALA A 197 21.63 -15.99 21.95
N GLN A 198 20.93 -16.51 22.96
CA GLN A 198 19.48 -16.69 22.96
C GLN A 198 18.74 -15.35 22.86
N GLN A 199 19.20 -14.32 23.58
CA GLN A 199 18.62 -12.99 23.49
C GLN A 199 18.77 -12.43 22.07
N LYS A 200 19.97 -12.47 21.49
CA LYS A 200 20.22 -12.05 20.11
C LYS A 200 19.34 -12.80 19.10
N LEU A 201 19.17 -14.12 19.30
CA LEU A 201 18.31 -14.94 18.45
C LEU A 201 16.85 -14.50 18.54
N ARG A 202 16.32 -14.27 19.75
CA ARG A 202 14.96 -13.78 19.94
C ARG A 202 14.74 -12.40 19.35
N ASP A 203 15.66 -11.46 19.59
CA ASP A 203 15.59 -10.11 19.05
C ASP A 203 15.60 -10.12 17.52
N HIS A 204 16.42 -11.00 16.94
CA HIS A 204 16.46 -11.19 15.50
C HIS A 204 15.15 -11.76 14.95
N GLN A 205 14.63 -12.85 15.53
CA GLN A 205 13.35 -13.44 15.13
C GLN A 205 12.22 -12.41 15.21
N GLN A 206 12.22 -11.59 16.26
CA GLN A 206 11.25 -10.53 16.45
C GLN A 206 11.37 -9.43 15.38
N SER A 207 12.60 -9.06 14.99
CA SER A 207 12.86 -8.08 13.92
C SER A 207 12.40 -8.59 12.55
N GLN A 208 12.72 -9.85 12.21
CA GLN A 208 12.26 -10.49 10.97
C GLN A 208 10.74 -10.58 10.92
N PHE A 209 10.11 -10.96 12.03
CA PHE A 209 8.66 -10.98 12.12
C PHE A 209 8.07 -9.58 11.89
N GLN A 210 8.65 -8.53 12.49
CA GLN A 210 8.21 -7.16 12.25
C GLN A 210 8.39 -6.71 10.79
N GLU A 211 9.45 -7.15 10.12
CA GLU A 211 9.68 -6.87 8.71
C GLU A 211 8.62 -7.52 7.82
N VAL A 212 8.33 -8.80 8.04
CA VAL A 212 7.23 -9.51 7.37
C VAL A 212 5.88 -8.81 7.61
N LEU A 213 5.62 -8.35 8.83
CA LEU A 213 4.41 -7.57 9.14
C LEU A 213 4.33 -6.27 8.32
N ARG A 214 5.44 -5.52 8.18
CA ARG A 214 5.45 -4.30 7.36
C ARG A 214 5.24 -4.59 5.89
N GLU A 215 5.84 -5.66 5.37
CA GLU A 215 5.65 -6.05 3.96
C GLU A 215 4.21 -6.46 3.67
N GLU A 216 3.61 -7.28 4.53
CA GLU A 216 2.21 -7.68 4.39
C GLU A 216 1.27 -6.49 4.56
N GLN A 217 1.58 -5.56 5.48
CA GLN A 217 0.84 -4.31 5.62
C GLN A 217 0.90 -3.48 4.33
N LYS A 218 2.08 -3.36 3.71
CA LYS A 218 2.24 -2.65 2.43
C LYS A 218 1.42 -3.32 1.32
N LYS A 219 1.45 -4.65 1.22
CA LYS A 219 0.62 -5.41 0.26
C LYS A 219 -0.86 -5.19 0.50
N LEU A 220 -1.30 -5.20 1.76
CA LEU A 220 -2.68 -4.95 2.14
C LEU A 220 -3.12 -3.54 1.76
N HIS A 221 -2.33 -2.51 2.07
CA HIS A 221 -2.65 -1.12 1.72
C HIS A 221 -2.70 -0.87 0.21
N MET A 222 -1.84 -1.55 -0.56
CA MET A 222 -1.87 -1.45 -2.03
C MET A 222 -3.14 -2.08 -2.63
N LYS A 223 -3.65 -3.17 -2.05
CA LYS A 223 -4.88 -3.84 -2.50
C LYS A 223 -6.15 -3.17 -1.98
N HIS A 224 -6.11 -2.71 -0.73
CA HIS A 224 -7.24 -2.15 0.02
C HIS A 224 -6.87 -0.77 0.60
N PRO A 225 -6.90 0.30 -0.21
CA PRO A 225 -6.57 1.65 0.25
C PRO A 225 -7.48 2.15 1.37
N GLU A 226 -8.71 1.63 1.46
CA GLU A 226 -9.66 1.95 2.54
C GLU A 226 -9.19 1.50 3.94
N ILE A 227 -8.28 0.53 4.02
CA ILE A 227 -7.68 0.07 5.28
C ILE A 227 -6.57 1.02 5.73
N ALA A 228 -5.87 1.65 4.78
CA ALA A 228 -4.79 2.58 5.07
C ALA A 228 -5.28 3.92 5.68
N ASP A 229 -6.56 4.25 5.51
CA ASP A 229 -7.19 5.43 6.11
C ASP A 229 -7.47 5.16 7.60
N PRO A 230 -6.99 5.99 8.55
CA PRO A 230 -7.17 5.72 9.98
C PRO A 230 -8.63 5.70 10.44
N ILE A 231 -9.54 6.42 9.76
CA ILE A 231 -10.97 6.45 10.12
C ILE A 231 -11.68 5.24 9.51
N LYS A 232 -11.50 5.01 8.20
CA LYS A 232 -12.15 3.88 7.52
C LYS A 232 -11.55 2.55 7.96
N GLY A 233 -10.23 2.47 8.10
CA GLY A 233 -9.49 1.32 8.59
C GLY A 233 -9.97 0.85 9.96
N ALA A 234 -10.22 1.77 10.90
CA ALA A 234 -10.77 1.42 12.21
C ALA A 234 -12.17 0.77 12.10
N THR A 235 -13.04 1.32 11.25
CA THR A 235 -14.37 0.72 11.02
C THR A 235 -14.29 -0.64 10.34
N VAL A 236 -13.39 -0.79 9.38
CA VAL A 236 -13.15 -2.03 8.65
C VAL A 236 -12.59 -3.10 9.57
N LYS A 237 -11.63 -2.76 10.45
CA LYS A 237 -11.10 -3.63 11.50
C LYS A 237 -12.19 -4.12 12.43
N SER A 238 -13.03 -3.23 12.95
CA SER A 238 -14.15 -3.61 13.83
C SER A 238 -15.13 -4.55 13.11
N ASN A 239 -15.44 -4.28 11.84
CA ASN A 239 -16.29 -5.15 11.03
C ASN A 239 -15.68 -6.54 10.80
N ILE A 240 -14.36 -6.62 10.59
CA ILE A 240 -13.63 -7.90 10.48
C ILE A 240 -13.73 -8.67 11.79
N MET A 241 -13.40 -8.03 12.92
CA MET A 241 -13.48 -8.67 14.23
C MET A 241 -14.87 -9.23 14.49
N ASN A 242 -15.92 -8.42 14.29
CA ASN A 242 -17.32 -8.84 14.47
C ASN A 242 -17.70 -10.01 13.55
N TYR A 243 -17.28 -9.97 12.28
CA TYR A 243 -17.52 -11.04 11.33
C TYR A 243 -16.83 -12.35 11.76
N LEU A 244 -15.56 -12.30 12.15
CA LEU A 244 -14.80 -13.47 12.59
C LEU A 244 -15.33 -14.03 13.92
N SER A 245 -15.68 -13.17 14.88
CA SER A 245 -16.34 -13.58 16.11
C SER A 245 -17.69 -14.27 15.83
N SER A 246 -18.48 -13.78 14.85
CA SER A 246 -19.72 -14.44 14.44
C SER A 246 -19.51 -15.83 13.81
N LYS A 247 -18.29 -16.12 13.36
CA LYS A 247 -17.85 -17.41 12.82
C LYS A 247 -17.20 -18.32 13.85
N GLY A 248 -17.02 -17.85 15.09
CA GLY A 248 -16.45 -18.63 16.19
C GLY A 248 -14.94 -18.50 16.36
N PHE A 249 -14.29 -17.54 15.68
CA PHE A 249 -12.87 -17.27 15.92
C PHE A 249 -12.67 -16.50 17.22
N SER A 250 -11.65 -16.90 18.01
CA SER A 250 -11.24 -16.15 19.19
C SER A 250 -10.43 -14.90 18.80
N ASN A 251 -10.32 -13.93 19.71
CA ASN A 251 -9.49 -12.75 19.48
C ASN A 251 -8.01 -13.12 19.23
N GLU A 252 -7.54 -14.22 19.83
CA GLU A 252 -6.18 -14.73 19.65
C GLU A 252 -5.97 -15.35 18.28
N ASP A 253 -6.98 -16.03 17.72
CA ASP A 253 -6.92 -16.55 16.35
C ASP A 253 -6.88 -15.43 15.34
N VAL A 254 -7.72 -14.41 15.56
CA VAL A 254 -7.76 -13.24 14.69
C VAL A 254 -6.40 -12.54 14.73
N ALA A 255 -5.86 -12.30 15.93
CA ALA A 255 -4.55 -11.71 16.15
C ALA A 255 -3.37 -12.38 15.40
N ARG A 256 -3.48 -13.68 15.07
CA ARG A 256 -2.48 -14.42 14.29
C ARG A 256 -2.60 -14.21 12.78
N ILE A 257 -3.63 -13.51 12.31
CA ILE A 257 -3.84 -13.23 10.89
C ILE A 257 -3.00 -12.00 10.51
N TYR A 258 -1.86 -12.24 9.89
CA TYR A 258 -0.98 -11.20 9.36
C TYR A 258 -0.83 -11.23 7.83
N ASP A 259 -1.12 -12.36 7.20
CA ASP A 259 -1.00 -12.52 5.75
C ASP A 259 -2.15 -11.77 5.02
N SER A 260 -1.77 -10.92 4.06
CA SER A 260 -2.70 -10.12 3.27
C SER A 260 -3.77 -10.95 2.55
N ARG A 261 -3.46 -12.20 2.16
CA ARG A 261 -4.40 -13.09 1.46
C ARG A 261 -5.58 -13.52 2.32
N TYR A 262 -5.37 -13.67 3.64
CA TYR A 262 -6.48 -13.98 4.54
C TYR A 262 -7.44 -12.81 4.62
N PHE A 263 -6.94 -11.57 4.62
CA PHE A 263 -7.79 -10.39 4.60
C PHE A 263 -8.67 -10.34 3.36
N ASP A 264 -8.15 -10.68 2.18
CA ASP A 264 -8.94 -10.76 0.93
C ASP A 264 -10.14 -11.71 1.11
N VAL A 265 -9.90 -12.94 1.60
CA VAL A 265 -10.95 -13.95 1.82
C VAL A 265 -11.97 -13.51 2.88
N ILE A 266 -11.51 -12.85 3.94
CA ILE A 266 -12.36 -12.34 5.01
C ILE A 266 -13.27 -11.21 4.47
N MET A 267 -12.72 -10.29 3.69
CA MET A 267 -13.47 -9.21 3.07
C MET A 267 -14.51 -9.74 2.10
N ASP A 268 -14.14 -10.70 1.27
CA ASP A 268 -15.06 -11.34 0.33
C ASP A 268 -16.22 -12.03 1.07
N GLY A 269 -15.91 -12.80 2.12
CA GLY A 269 -16.91 -13.44 2.96
C GLY A 269 -17.84 -12.43 3.66
N MET A 270 -17.29 -11.32 4.14
CA MET A 270 -18.05 -10.25 4.76
C MET A 270 -18.96 -9.55 3.77
N ASN A 271 -18.45 -9.16 2.60
CA ASN A 271 -19.20 -8.52 1.54
C ASN A 271 -20.31 -9.44 1.00
N PHE A 272 -20.03 -10.74 0.88
CA PHE A 272 -21.03 -11.73 0.54
C PHE A 272 -22.16 -11.79 1.56
N ASN A 273 -21.85 -11.86 2.86
CA ASN A 273 -22.86 -11.86 3.92
C ASN A 273 -23.68 -10.56 3.98
N LYS A 274 -23.03 -9.40 3.79
CA LYS A 274 -23.71 -8.11 3.65
C LYS A 274 -24.66 -8.10 2.45
N SER A 275 -24.24 -8.63 1.31
CA SER A 275 -25.11 -8.73 0.12
C SER A 275 -26.28 -9.69 0.35
N LYS A 276 -26.06 -10.82 1.04
CA LYS A 276 -27.09 -11.82 1.34
C LYS A 276 -28.16 -11.26 2.29
N SER A 277 -27.75 -10.51 3.30
CA SER A 277 -28.65 -9.82 4.24
C SER A 277 -29.33 -8.59 3.63
N ALA A 278 -28.72 -7.92 2.66
CA ALA A 278 -29.33 -6.80 1.94
C ALA A 278 -30.38 -7.22 0.89
N LYS A 279 -30.19 -8.39 0.23
CA LYS A 279 -31.13 -8.95 -0.77
C LYS A 279 -32.60 -8.98 -0.33
N PRO A 280 -33.00 -9.45 0.87
CA PRO A 280 -34.41 -9.44 1.29
C PRO A 280 -35.01 -8.03 1.39
N ASN A 281 -34.19 -7.03 1.75
CA ASN A 281 -34.62 -5.63 1.85
C ASN A 281 -34.70 -4.91 0.49
N LEU A 282 -33.96 -5.39 -0.52
CA LEU A 282 -34.03 -4.89 -1.90
C LEU A 282 -35.25 -5.44 -2.65
N VAL A 283 -35.65 -6.69 -2.38
CA VAL A 283 -36.85 -7.31 -2.99
C VAL A 283 -38.14 -6.69 -2.43
N SER A 284 -38.15 -6.26 -1.16
CA SER A 284 -39.29 -5.53 -0.56
C SER A 284 -39.36 -4.05 -0.97
N LYS A 285 -38.24 -3.47 -1.43
CA LYS A 285 -38.17 -2.16 -2.10
C LYS A 285 -38.35 -2.23 -3.61
N LYS A 286 -38.86 -3.34 -4.15
CA LYS A 286 -39.35 -3.37 -5.53
C LYS A 286 -40.48 -2.35 -5.62
N VAL A 287 -40.18 -1.20 -6.22
CA VAL A 287 -41.13 -0.12 -6.50
C VAL A 287 -42.38 -0.79 -7.04
N LYS A 288 -43.49 -0.72 -6.28
CA LYS A 288 -44.82 -1.12 -6.80
C LYS A 288 -44.90 -0.45 -8.16
N PRO A 289 -45.14 -1.19 -9.27
CA PRO A 289 -45.18 -0.56 -10.59
C PRO A 289 -46.22 0.56 -10.48
N THR A 290 -45.73 1.81 -10.42
CA THR A 290 -46.60 2.96 -10.39
C THR A 290 -47.23 2.95 -11.77
N THR A 291 -48.47 2.48 -11.82
CA THR A 291 -49.27 2.37 -13.01
C THR A 291 -49.38 3.77 -13.61
N LYS A 292 -48.50 4.04 -14.60
CA LYS A 292 -48.65 4.96 -15.73
C LYS A 292 -47.26 5.14 -16.36
N PHE A 293 -46.89 4.20 -17.22
CA PHE A 293 -45.99 4.57 -18.31
C PHE A 293 -46.72 5.61 -19.15
N VAL A 294 -46.28 6.87 -19.11
CA VAL A 294 -46.64 7.83 -20.15
C VAL A 294 -45.87 7.36 -21.38
N LYS A 295 -46.53 6.59 -22.26
CA LYS A 295 -46.05 6.43 -23.63
C LYS A 295 -45.82 7.84 -24.15
N SER A 296 -44.60 8.13 -24.63
CA SER A 296 -44.28 9.39 -25.29
C SER A 296 -45.28 9.58 -26.43
N GLY A 297 -46.31 10.37 -26.15
CA GLY A 297 -47.43 10.65 -27.03
C GLY A 297 -47.35 12.13 -27.30
N ILE A 298 -47.17 12.47 -28.56
CA ILE A 298 -47.38 13.81 -29.09
C ILE A 298 -48.67 14.34 -28.45
N LYS A 299 -48.62 15.50 -27.80
CA LYS A 299 -49.77 16.10 -27.13
C LYS A 299 -50.88 16.23 -28.19
N SER A 300 -51.90 15.39 -28.10
CA SER A 300 -53.07 15.50 -28.99
C SER A 300 -53.65 16.89 -28.79
N THR A 301 -53.68 17.69 -29.86
CA THR A 301 -54.21 19.04 -29.82
C THR A 301 -55.72 19.00 -29.51
N LYS A 302 -56.28 20.10 -29.00
CA LYS A 302 -57.71 20.15 -28.67
C LYS A 302 -58.57 19.86 -29.91
N GLU A 303 -58.08 20.19 -31.10
CA GLU A 303 -58.69 19.92 -32.39
C GLU A 303 -58.78 18.42 -32.69
N GLU A 304 -57.71 17.65 -32.41
CA GLU A 304 -57.70 16.19 -32.61
C GLU A 304 -58.62 15.44 -31.65
N LEU A 305 -58.75 15.93 -30.41
CA LEU A 305 -59.67 15.37 -29.44
C LEU A 305 -61.14 15.66 -29.85
N ASN A 306 -61.41 16.86 -30.33
CA ASN A 306 -62.73 17.23 -30.83
C ASN A 306 -63.11 16.48 -32.11
N SER A 307 -62.16 16.25 -33.03
CA SER A 307 -62.42 15.50 -34.26
C SER A 307 -62.72 14.02 -33.99
N LYS A 308 -61.99 13.39 -33.06
CA LYS A 308 -62.27 12.02 -32.59
C LYS A 308 -63.61 11.90 -31.88
N SER A 309 -63.95 12.86 -31.02
CA SER A 309 -65.26 12.91 -30.34
C SER A 309 -66.40 13.01 -31.36
N ARG A 310 -66.27 13.91 -32.35
CA ARG A 310 -67.25 14.07 -33.43
C ARG A 310 -67.42 12.78 -34.22
N LEU A 311 -66.32 12.14 -34.62
CA LEU A 311 -66.34 10.88 -35.36
C LEU A 311 -67.05 9.77 -34.58
N ASN A 312 -66.86 9.71 -33.26
CA ASN A 312 -67.53 8.72 -32.42
C ASN A 312 -69.03 8.99 -32.30
N GLN A 313 -69.46 10.25 -32.18
CA GLN A 313 -70.88 10.61 -32.16
C GLN A 313 -71.55 10.36 -33.52
N ILE A 314 -70.89 10.64 -34.65
CA ILE A 314 -71.38 10.28 -35.99
C ILE A 314 -71.54 8.77 -36.11
N LYS A 315 -70.57 7.98 -35.63
CA LYS A 315 -70.64 6.52 -35.64
C LYS A 315 -71.77 6.00 -34.75
N ALA A 316 -71.97 6.61 -33.58
CA ALA A 316 -73.06 6.27 -32.68
C ALA A 316 -74.42 6.55 -33.33
N LEU A 317 -74.62 7.74 -33.89
CA LEU A 317 -75.82 8.09 -34.66
C LEU A 317 -76.05 7.16 -35.85
N LYS A 318 -75.01 6.82 -36.61
CA LYS A 318 -75.12 5.87 -37.73
C LYS A 318 -75.55 4.48 -37.26
N LYS A 319 -75.18 4.09 -36.04
CA LYS A 319 -75.51 2.78 -35.45
C LYS A 319 -76.88 2.76 -34.78
N SER A 320 -77.26 3.85 -34.09
CA SER A 320 -78.51 3.93 -33.32
C SER A 320 -79.68 4.47 -34.14
N GLY A 321 -79.42 5.31 -35.15
CA GLY A 321 -80.44 6.01 -35.95
C GLY A 321 -81.35 6.92 -35.14
N SER A 322 -81.00 7.24 -33.88
CA SER A 322 -81.92 7.88 -32.95
C SER A 322 -81.95 9.40 -33.15
N PRO A 323 -83.13 10.05 -33.10
CA PRO A 323 -83.24 11.50 -33.24
C PRO A 323 -82.55 12.25 -32.08
N LYS A 324 -82.41 11.62 -30.91
CA LYS A 324 -81.69 12.18 -29.76
C LYS A 324 -80.19 12.31 -30.02
N ASP A 325 -79.57 11.30 -30.62
CA ASP A 325 -78.15 11.33 -30.96
C ASP A 325 -77.85 12.34 -32.09
N ALA A 326 -78.83 12.57 -32.98
CA ALA A 326 -78.74 13.61 -34.00
C ALA A 326 -78.78 15.02 -33.40
N THR A 327 -79.66 15.25 -32.41
CA THR A 327 -79.73 16.54 -31.72
C THR A 327 -78.48 16.82 -30.88
N ASP A 328 -77.93 15.81 -30.19
CA ASP A 328 -76.71 15.96 -29.39
C ASP A 328 -75.49 16.31 -30.27
N LEU A 329 -75.41 15.71 -31.47
CA LEU A 329 -74.39 16.04 -32.44
C LEU A 329 -74.54 17.46 -32.99
N LEU A 330 -75.75 17.95 -33.22
CA LEU A 330 -75.96 19.31 -33.73
C LEU A 330 -75.72 20.38 -32.66
N LEU A 331 -76.23 20.18 -31.44
CA LEU A 331 -76.11 21.15 -30.34
C LEU A 331 -74.67 21.42 -29.90
N ARG A 332 -73.76 20.47 -30.13
CA ARG A 332 -72.36 20.59 -29.72
C ARG A 332 -71.48 21.32 -30.73
N TYR A 333 -71.97 21.51 -31.96
CA TYR A 333 -71.16 22.04 -33.07
C TYR A 333 -71.86 23.15 -33.89
N LEU A 334 -73.05 23.57 -33.48
CA LEU A 334 -73.59 24.92 -33.70
C LEU A 334 -72.90 25.88 -32.72
#